data_AF-A0A5N0E9G2-F1
#
_entry.id   AF-A0A5N0E9G2-F1
#
_cell.length_a   1.000
_cell.length_b   1.000
_cell.length_c   1.000
_cell.angle_alpha   90.00
_cell.angle_beta   90.00
_cell.angle_gamma   90.00
#
_symmetry.space_group_name_H-M   'P 1'
#
loop_
_entity.id
_entity.type
_entity.pdbx_description
1 polymer ?
#
loop_
_entity_poly.entity_id
_entity_poly.type
_entity_poly.pdbx_seq_one_letter_code
_entity_poly.pdbx_strand_id
1 'polypeptide(L)'
;MSQLSTTDTTVDRLVRRLPAGPARPEFCLIDLDDLLNNRATTGTADLDQGRLNAWGNSFPAEELPQPGTQIDVAGIPFVWANAHAHGDNVRCEGQLIDLPPGQYDWIYLLAASERRSEDTLWAYYDDGHADPLPVGISDFLDGTPAFGELSAFRTTRMHYPHHVQHGLPTTVWLTRVGLPRRGNAHAIRFPRLVAMHIFALTLLTGSDGQSMNGTAK
;
A
#
# COMPACT_ATOMS: atom_id res chain seq x y z
N MET A 1 14.71 -4.41 43.60
CA MET A 1 15.36 -3.99 42.33
C MET A 1 14.50 -4.54 41.20
N SER A 2 13.73 -3.65 40.59
CA SER A 2 12.77 -3.94 39.53
C SER A 2 13.51 -4.27 38.23
N GLN A 3 13.21 -5.42 37.61
CA GLN A 3 13.52 -5.65 36.21
C GLN A 3 12.26 -5.31 35.40
N LEU A 4 12.36 -4.25 34.60
CA LEU A 4 11.36 -3.85 33.63
C LEU A 4 11.39 -4.85 32.47
N SER A 5 10.25 -5.53 32.29
CA SER A 5 9.91 -6.30 31.11
C SER A 5 9.65 -5.34 29.95
N THR A 6 10.51 -5.32 28.94
CA THR A 6 10.26 -4.64 27.66
C THR A 6 9.47 -5.58 26.76
N THR A 7 8.16 -5.36 26.66
CA THR A 7 7.33 -5.87 25.57
C THR A 7 7.61 -4.99 24.34
N ASP A 8 8.53 -5.42 23.50
CA ASP A 8 8.72 -4.89 22.15
C ASP A 8 7.60 -5.49 21.28
N THR A 9 6.52 -4.72 21.10
CA THR A 9 5.33 -5.15 20.35
C THR A 9 5.61 -5.05 18.84
N THR A 10 5.31 -6.10 18.09
CA THR A 10 5.52 -6.26 16.63
C THR A 10 5.10 -5.06 15.77
N VAL A 11 4.15 -4.25 16.25
CA VAL A 11 3.63 -3.05 15.58
C VAL A 11 4.70 -1.95 15.37
N ASP A 12 5.70 -1.84 16.25
CA ASP A 12 6.69 -0.74 16.18
C ASP A 12 7.70 -0.92 15.03
N ARG A 13 7.81 -2.15 14.49
CA ARG A 13 8.66 -2.43 13.32
C ARG A 13 8.00 -2.09 11.98
N LEU A 14 6.67 -2.12 11.94
CA LEU A 14 5.90 -2.03 10.68
C LEU A 14 5.53 -0.60 10.29
N VAL A 15 5.97 0.42 11.03
CA VAL A 15 5.35 1.74 10.94
C VAL A 15 6.39 2.85 11.01
N ARG A 16 6.32 3.76 10.04
CA ARG A 16 7.07 5.02 10.07
C ARG A 16 6.12 6.21 10.02
N ARG A 17 6.12 7.02 11.07
CA ARG A 17 5.39 8.30 11.09
C ARG A 17 6.25 9.42 10.54
N LEU A 18 5.68 10.21 9.63
CA LEU A 18 6.27 11.44 9.15
C LEU A 18 5.51 12.62 9.76
N PRO A 19 6.16 13.44 10.61
CA PRO A 19 5.47 14.46 11.38
C PRO A 19 4.89 15.55 10.48
N ALA A 20 3.71 16.03 10.87
CA ALA A 20 3.11 17.26 10.38
C ALA A 20 4.01 18.47 10.71
N GLY A 21 4.27 19.32 9.72
CA GLY A 21 4.54 20.75 9.99
C GLY A 21 3.23 21.47 10.32
N PRO A 22 3.25 22.73 10.79
CA PRO A 22 2.05 23.47 11.23
C PRO A 22 0.95 23.64 10.16
N ALA A 23 1.20 23.23 8.92
CA ALA A 23 0.25 23.23 7.81
C ALA A 23 0.30 21.95 6.95
N ARG A 24 0.96 20.88 7.39
CA ARG A 24 1.08 19.63 6.63
C ARG A 24 0.32 18.49 7.30
N PRO A 25 -0.37 17.63 6.54
CA PRO A 25 -0.95 16.41 7.07
C PRO A 25 0.10 15.50 7.72
N GLU A 26 -0.27 14.76 8.77
CA GLU A 26 0.55 13.68 9.32
C GLU A 26 0.28 12.38 8.55
N PHE A 27 1.35 11.77 8.07
CA PHE A 27 1.31 10.51 7.33
C PHE A 27 1.91 9.38 8.15
N CYS A 28 1.26 8.24 8.10
CA CYS A 28 1.68 7.00 8.72
C CYS A 28 1.96 5.98 7.62
N LEU A 29 3.25 5.78 7.31
CA LEU A 29 3.70 4.83 6.29
C LEU A 29 3.67 3.45 6.92
N ILE A 30 3.01 2.52 6.27
CA ILE A 30 2.85 1.15 6.74
C ILE A 30 3.77 0.24 5.93
N ASP A 31 4.63 -0.47 6.64
CA ASP A 31 5.50 -1.50 6.09
C ASP A 31 4.68 -2.74 5.72
N LEU A 32 5.02 -3.33 4.59
CA LEU A 32 4.37 -4.50 4.04
C LEU A 32 5.30 -5.72 3.99
N ASP A 33 6.55 -5.63 4.48
CA ASP A 33 7.59 -6.66 4.34
C ASP A 33 7.08 -8.06 4.77
N ASP A 34 6.47 -8.15 5.95
CA ASP A 34 5.92 -9.41 6.51
C ASP A 34 4.73 -9.98 5.72
N LEU A 35 4.16 -9.21 4.77
CA LEU A 35 2.99 -9.57 3.99
C LEU A 35 3.31 -9.88 2.52
N LEU A 36 4.54 -9.64 2.07
CA LEU A 36 4.94 -9.86 0.69
C LEU A 36 4.88 -11.36 0.38
N ASN A 37 4.08 -11.73 -0.62
CA ASN A 37 3.75 -13.13 -0.93
C ASN A 37 3.75 -13.44 -2.43
N ASN A 38 4.18 -12.50 -3.27
CA ASN A 38 4.16 -12.65 -4.72
C ASN A 38 5.32 -11.91 -5.39
N ARG A 39 5.65 -12.29 -6.63
CA ARG A 39 6.70 -11.69 -7.46
C ARG A 39 6.07 -10.91 -8.62
N ALA A 40 5.71 -9.66 -8.40
CA ALA A 40 5.14 -8.78 -9.41
C ALA A 40 6.20 -8.13 -10.30
N THR A 41 7.46 -8.04 -9.87
CA THR A 41 8.55 -7.41 -10.61
C THR A 41 9.66 -8.41 -10.93
N THR A 42 10.33 -8.25 -12.07
CA THR A 42 11.53 -9.02 -12.42
C THR A 42 12.53 -8.14 -13.15
N GLY A 43 13.80 -8.51 -13.11
CA GLY A 43 14.79 -8.05 -14.07
C GLY A 43 14.83 -8.96 -15.31
N THR A 44 15.76 -8.67 -16.20
CA THR A 44 15.96 -9.48 -17.42
C THR A 44 16.64 -10.83 -17.16
N ALA A 45 17.26 -11.00 -15.99
CA ALA A 45 17.95 -12.24 -15.60
C ALA A 45 17.02 -13.30 -14.98
N ASP A 46 15.81 -12.92 -14.59
CA ASP A 46 14.86 -13.73 -13.80
C ASP A 46 13.41 -13.57 -14.29
N LEU A 47 13.23 -13.34 -15.59
CA LEU A 47 11.92 -13.16 -16.23
C LEU A 47 10.91 -14.28 -15.90
N ASP A 48 11.38 -15.51 -15.77
CA ASP A 48 10.57 -16.70 -15.50
C ASP A 48 10.00 -16.76 -14.07
N GLN A 49 10.44 -15.84 -13.19
CA GLN A 49 9.96 -15.72 -11.81
C GLN A 49 8.72 -14.84 -11.69
N GLY A 50 8.30 -14.13 -12.75
CA GLY A 50 7.14 -13.23 -12.72
C GLY A 50 5.83 -13.95 -12.39
N ARG A 51 5.02 -13.35 -11.51
CA ARG A 51 3.73 -13.88 -11.03
C ARG A 51 2.69 -12.74 -10.86
N LEU A 52 2.80 -11.67 -11.64
CA LEU A 52 1.82 -10.58 -11.62
C LEU A 52 0.46 -11.03 -12.15
N ASN A 53 0.43 -12.03 -13.02
CA ASN A 53 -0.82 -12.59 -13.56
C ASN A 53 -0.69 -14.09 -13.85
N ALA A 54 -1.79 -14.70 -14.29
CA ALA A 54 -1.85 -16.13 -14.61
C ALA A 54 -0.88 -16.60 -15.71
N TRP A 55 -0.33 -15.68 -16.52
CA TRP A 55 0.65 -15.99 -17.56
C TRP A 55 2.10 -15.86 -17.10
N GLY A 56 2.32 -15.47 -15.84
CA GLY A 56 3.66 -15.27 -15.28
C GLY A 56 4.35 -13.99 -15.74
N ASN A 57 3.58 -13.00 -16.21
CA ASN A 57 4.15 -11.71 -16.56
C ASN A 57 4.55 -10.93 -15.30
N SER A 58 5.34 -9.88 -15.47
CA SER A 58 5.79 -8.99 -14.40
C SER A 58 6.06 -7.57 -14.93
N PHE A 59 6.15 -6.62 -14.00
CA PHE A 59 6.70 -5.31 -14.27
C PHE A 59 8.24 -5.37 -14.40
N PRO A 60 8.86 -4.55 -15.27
CA PRO A 60 10.30 -4.35 -15.28
C PRO A 60 10.75 -3.64 -14.00
N ALA A 61 11.50 -4.34 -13.14
CA ALA A 61 11.99 -3.79 -11.87
C ALA A 61 12.85 -2.54 -12.08
N GLU A 62 13.58 -2.44 -13.20
CA GLU A 62 14.44 -1.31 -13.52
C GLU A 62 13.70 0.00 -13.86
N GLU A 63 12.38 -0.04 -14.09
CA GLU A 63 11.55 1.14 -14.37
C GLU A 63 10.67 1.55 -13.18
N LEU A 64 10.81 0.86 -12.06
CA LEU A 64 10.07 1.11 -10.82
C LEU A 64 11.03 1.60 -9.72
N PRO A 65 10.47 2.15 -8.62
CA PRO A 65 11.29 2.51 -7.47
C PRO A 65 12.13 1.33 -6.96
N GLN A 66 13.31 1.66 -6.43
CA GLN A 66 14.15 0.63 -5.82
C GLN A 66 13.44 0.04 -4.59
N PRO A 67 13.55 -1.29 -4.36
CA PRO A 67 12.93 -1.95 -3.21
C PRO A 67 13.27 -1.27 -1.87
N GLY A 68 12.27 -1.09 -1.01
CA GLY A 68 12.42 -0.53 0.34
C GLY A 68 12.70 0.98 0.38
N THR A 69 12.72 1.67 -0.76
CA THR A 69 13.01 3.11 -0.79
C THR A 69 11.78 3.94 -0.46
N GLN A 70 12.01 5.07 0.22
CA GLN A 70 10.97 6.06 0.42
C GLN A 70 10.78 6.88 -0.86
N ILE A 71 9.53 7.04 -1.29
CA ILE A 71 9.13 7.78 -2.48
C ILE A 71 8.03 8.77 -2.15
N ASP A 72 7.84 9.77 -3.02
CA ASP A 72 6.70 10.69 -2.99
C ASP A 72 5.92 10.53 -4.29
N VAL A 73 4.60 10.33 -4.18
CA VAL A 73 3.69 10.28 -5.32
C VAL A 73 2.57 11.28 -5.07
N ALA A 74 2.55 12.36 -5.86
CA ALA A 74 1.56 13.44 -5.76
C ALA A 74 1.48 14.07 -4.34
N GLY A 75 2.62 14.22 -3.65
CA GLY A 75 2.69 14.79 -2.30
C GLY A 75 2.33 13.80 -1.18
N ILE A 76 2.12 12.53 -1.51
CA ILE A 76 1.88 11.45 -0.55
C ILE A 76 3.16 10.62 -0.42
N PRO A 77 3.76 10.53 0.78
CA PRO A 77 4.93 9.71 1.01
C PRO A 77 4.56 8.23 1.12
N PHE A 78 5.39 7.36 0.57
CA PHE A 78 5.29 5.89 0.70
C PHE A 78 6.65 5.28 0.97
N VAL A 79 6.67 4.08 1.56
CA VAL A 79 7.78 3.15 1.39
C VAL A 79 7.38 2.19 0.28
N TRP A 80 8.16 2.15 -0.80
CA TRP A 80 7.97 1.14 -1.83
C TRP A 80 8.32 -0.23 -1.25
N ALA A 81 7.50 -1.26 -1.54
CA ALA A 81 7.72 -2.60 -1.04
C ALA A 81 9.17 -3.05 -1.24
N ASN A 82 9.68 -3.76 -0.25
CA ASN A 82 10.97 -4.43 -0.35
C ASN A 82 10.89 -5.57 -1.38
N ALA A 83 12.01 -6.22 -1.63
CA ALA A 83 12.08 -7.40 -2.47
C ALA A 83 12.95 -8.46 -1.80
N HIS A 84 12.34 -9.58 -1.42
CA HIS A 84 13.02 -10.70 -0.78
C HIS A 84 12.48 -12.03 -1.29
N ALA A 85 12.92 -13.15 -0.70
CA ALA A 85 12.59 -14.50 -1.18
C ALA A 85 11.08 -14.75 -1.27
N HIS A 86 10.29 -14.23 -0.31
CA HIS A 86 8.83 -14.42 -0.30
C HIS A 86 8.05 -13.55 -1.29
N GLY A 87 8.64 -12.46 -1.79
CA GLY A 87 7.96 -11.58 -2.74
C GLY A 87 8.52 -10.17 -2.82
N ASP A 88 7.84 -9.35 -3.62
CA ASP A 88 8.06 -7.90 -3.78
C ASP A 88 6.75 -7.11 -3.80
N ASN A 89 5.60 -7.79 -3.64
CA ASN A 89 4.29 -7.18 -3.53
C ASN A 89 3.37 -8.05 -2.65
N VAL A 90 2.29 -7.45 -2.17
CA VAL A 90 1.18 -8.20 -1.56
C VAL A 90 0.17 -8.52 -2.65
N ARG A 91 -0.02 -9.81 -2.98
CA ARG A 91 -1.17 -10.29 -3.75
C ARG A 91 -2.32 -10.52 -2.79
N CYS A 92 -3.43 -9.82 -2.98
CA CYS A 92 -4.54 -9.77 -2.03
C CYS A 92 -5.23 -11.14 -1.87
N GLU A 93 -5.05 -11.75 -0.69
CA GLU A 93 -5.59 -13.07 -0.31
C GLU A 93 -6.38 -13.02 1.01
N GLY A 94 -6.59 -11.82 1.56
CA GLY A 94 -7.29 -11.58 2.83
C GLY A 94 -6.39 -11.29 4.01
N GLN A 95 -5.14 -10.86 3.76
CA GLN A 95 -4.16 -10.50 4.78
C GLN A 95 -4.72 -9.42 5.71
N LEU A 96 -4.43 -9.56 7.01
CA LEU A 96 -4.71 -8.56 8.02
C LEU A 96 -3.43 -7.79 8.32
N ILE A 97 -3.54 -6.47 8.42
CA ILE A 97 -2.45 -5.55 8.71
C ILE A 97 -2.79 -4.84 10.01
N ASP A 98 -1.91 -4.96 11.00
CA ASP A 98 -2.02 -4.17 12.21
C ASP A 98 -1.61 -2.73 11.92
N LEU A 99 -2.40 -1.80 12.45
CA LEU A 99 -2.12 -0.37 12.38
C LEU A 99 -1.73 0.14 13.77
N PRO A 100 -0.93 1.20 13.87
CA PRO A 100 -0.95 2.01 15.07
C PRO A 100 -2.39 2.44 15.35
N PRO A 101 -2.91 2.23 16.57
CA PRO A 101 -4.24 2.72 16.90
C PRO A 101 -4.32 4.23 16.67
N GLY A 102 -5.30 4.67 15.87
CA GLY A 102 -5.44 6.07 15.52
C GLY A 102 -6.66 6.40 14.69
N GLN A 103 -6.95 7.70 14.59
CA GLN A 103 -7.98 8.22 13.72
C GLN A 103 -7.37 8.60 12.38
N TYR A 104 -7.91 8.02 11.31
CA TYR A 104 -7.43 8.20 9.96
C TYR A 104 -8.57 8.65 9.06
N ASP A 105 -8.29 9.56 8.13
CA ASP A 105 -9.24 10.04 7.12
C ASP A 105 -9.15 9.22 5.83
N TRP A 106 -7.94 8.79 5.47
CA TRP A 106 -7.67 8.12 4.20
C TRP A 106 -6.65 6.98 4.33
N ILE A 107 -6.89 5.91 3.59
CA ILE A 107 -5.88 4.94 3.16
C ILE A 107 -5.47 5.31 1.73
N TYR A 108 -4.18 5.50 1.50
CA TYR A 108 -3.61 5.59 0.17
C TYR A 108 -2.88 4.29 -0.17
N LEU A 109 -3.04 3.83 -1.41
CA LEU A 109 -2.41 2.61 -1.91
C LEU A 109 -1.70 2.88 -3.22
N LEU A 110 -0.51 2.30 -3.37
CA LEU A 110 0.11 2.07 -4.67
C LEU A 110 -0.21 0.63 -5.08
N ALA A 111 -0.95 0.46 -6.18
CA ALA A 111 -1.53 -0.82 -6.53
C ALA A 111 -1.61 -1.05 -8.04
N ALA A 112 -1.69 -2.31 -8.44
CA ALA A 112 -2.00 -2.72 -9.80
C ALA A 112 -3.06 -3.81 -9.78
N SER A 113 -3.86 -3.92 -10.84
CA SER A 113 -4.83 -4.99 -10.99
C SER A 113 -4.78 -5.61 -12.38
N GLU A 114 -4.84 -6.94 -12.46
CA GLU A 114 -4.78 -7.72 -13.72
C GLU A 114 -5.91 -7.40 -14.71
N ARG A 115 -6.97 -6.78 -14.20
CA ARG A 115 -8.15 -6.28 -14.91
C ARG A 115 -8.75 -5.15 -14.09
N ARG A 116 -9.75 -4.45 -14.62
CA ARG A 116 -10.55 -3.58 -13.77
C ARG A 116 -11.21 -4.41 -12.68
N SER A 117 -10.94 -4.07 -11.41
CA SER A 117 -11.43 -4.83 -10.27
C SER A 117 -11.93 -3.91 -9.16
N GLU A 118 -12.97 -4.37 -8.48
CA GLU A 118 -13.53 -3.73 -7.29
C GLU A 118 -13.74 -4.81 -6.22
N ASP A 119 -13.47 -4.47 -4.97
CA ASP A 119 -13.74 -5.31 -3.81
C ASP A 119 -13.80 -4.43 -2.54
N THR A 120 -13.68 -5.04 -1.36
CA THR A 120 -13.85 -4.39 -0.05
C THR A 120 -12.62 -4.58 0.83
N LEU A 121 -12.06 -3.47 1.30
CA LEU A 121 -11.18 -3.43 2.47
C LEU A 121 -12.04 -3.43 3.73
N TRP A 122 -11.54 -4.00 4.83
CA TRP A 122 -12.21 -3.90 6.13
C TRP A 122 -11.32 -3.17 7.12
N ALA A 123 -11.84 -2.09 7.73
CA ALA A 123 -11.17 -1.41 8.84
C ALA A 123 -11.76 -1.89 10.17
N TYR A 124 -10.89 -2.23 11.13
CA TYR A 124 -11.27 -2.71 12.46
C TYR A 124 -10.94 -1.67 13.52
N TYR A 125 -11.86 -1.47 14.46
CA TYR A 125 -11.82 -0.41 15.46
C TYR A 125 -11.80 -0.98 16.87
N ASP A 126 -11.21 -0.23 17.80
CA ASP A 126 -11.08 -0.61 19.22
C ASP A 126 -12.43 -0.81 19.93
N ASP A 127 -13.48 -0.15 19.46
CA ASP A 127 -14.87 -0.31 19.90
C ASP A 127 -15.55 -1.61 19.39
N GLY A 128 -14.82 -2.43 18.64
CA GLY A 128 -15.28 -3.71 18.08
C GLY A 128 -16.00 -3.59 16.74
N HIS A 129 -16.15 -2.39 16.18
CA HIS A 129 -16.71 -2.22 14.84
C HIS A 129 -15.74 -2.70 13.74
N ALA A 130 -16.32 -3.18 12.64
CA ALA A 130 -15.63 -3.48 11.40
C ALA A 130 -16.39 -2.83 10.23
N ASP A 131 -15.77 -1.86 9.58
CA ASP A 131 -16.41 -1.12 8.49
C ASP A 131 -15.93 -1.63 7.13
N PRO A 132 -16.85 -1.90 6.19
CA PRO A 132 -16.51 -2.20 4.80
C PRO A 132 -16.18 -0.91 4.05
N LEU A 133 -15.03 -0.88 3.40
CA LEU A 133 -14.54 0.24 2.61
C LEU A 133 -14.35 -0.21 1.15
N PRO A 134 -15.17 0.28 0.21
CA PRO A 134 -15.01 -0.06 -1.21
C PRO A 134 -13.65 0.37 -1.74
N VAL A 135 -13.01 -0.51 -2.53
CA VAL A 135 -11.76 -0.21 -3.24
C VAL A 135 -11.88 -0.68 -4.68
N GLY A 136 -11.51 0.20 -5.62
CA GLY A 136 -11.43 -0.11 -7.04
C GLY A 136 -10.03 0.18 -7.57
N ILE A 137 -9.49 -0.76 -8.35
CA ILE A 137 -8.20 -0.63 -9.04
C ILE A 137 -8.40 -0.87 -10.54
N SER A 138 -7.93 0.05 -11.36
CA SER A 138 -7.98 -0.05 -12.81
C SER A 138 -7.02 -1.11 -13.35
N ASP A 139 -7.32 -1.60 -14.54
CA ASP A 139 -6.49 -2.54 -15.26
C ASP A 139 -5.10 -1.93 -15.52
N PHE A 140 -4.03 -2.63 -15.11
CA PHE A 140 -2.67 -2.13 -15.27
C PHE A 140 -2.26 -2.03 -16.75
N LEU A 141 -2.83 -2.85 -17.62
CA LEU A 141 -2.46 -2.99 -19.03
C LEU A 141 -3.23 -2.00 -19.91
N ASP A 142 -4.52 -1.84 -19.66
CA ASP A 142 -5.34 -0.82 -20.34
C ASP A 142 -4.82 0.60 -20.02
N GLY A 143 -4.44 0.83 -18.76
CA GLY A 143 -3.83 2.09 -18.36
C GLY A 143 -4.78 3.29 -18.38
N THR A 144 -6.10 3.06 -18.42
CA THR A 144 -7.14 4.09 -18.28
C THR A 144 -7.74 4.06 -16.86
N PRO A 145 -7.72 5.19 -16.12
CA PRO A 145 -8.29 5.22 -14.77
C PRO A 145 -9.82 5.16 -14.83
N ALA A 146 -10.40 4.32 -13.98
CA ALA A 146 -11.85 4.12 -13.85
C ALA A 146 -12.39 4.58 -12.50
N PHE A 147 -11.54 4.69 -11.47
CA PHE A 147 -11.94 4.96 -10.08
C PHE A 147 -11.44 6.31 -9.55
N GLY A 148 -11.05 7.23 -10.45
CA GLY A 148 -10.45 8.51 -10.06
C GLY A 148 -8.99 8.40 -9.59
N GLU A 149 -8.34 7.30 -9.92
CA GLU A 149 -6.92 7.04 -9.63
C GLU A 149 -5.99 8.00 -10.40
N LEU A 150 -4.78 8.18 -9.87
CA LEU A 150 -3.67 8.79 -10.60
C LEU A 150 -2.71 7.70 -11.06
N SER A 151 -2.11 7.86 -12.23
CA SER A 151 -1.00 7.00 -12.67
C SER A 151 0.24 7.36 -11.85
N ALA A 152 0.64 6.50 -10.90
CA ALA A 152 1.83 6.71 -10.08
C ALA A 152 3.11 6.41 -10.87
N PHE A 153 3.14 5.25 -11.53
CA PHE A 153 4.25 4.82 -12.38
C PHE A 153 3.70 4.22 -13.66
N ARG A 154 4.32 4.56 -14.78
CA ARG A 154 4.00 3.98 -16.08
C ARG A 154 5.28 3.45 -16.71
N THR A 155 5.31 2.15 -16.96
CA THR A 155 6.44 1.50 -17.64
C THR A 155 6.31 1.64 -19.15
N THR A 156 7.40 1.35 -19.86
CA THR A 156 7.46 1.34 -21.34
C THR A 156 7.34 -0.07 -21.93
N ARG A 157 7.47 -1.09 -21.08
CA ARG A 157 7.50 -2.51 -21.44
C ARG A 157 6.89 -3.36 -20.34
N MET A 158 6.65 -4.62 -20.69
CA MET A 158 6.25 -5.67 -19.77
C MET A 158 7.23 -6.84 -19.88
N HIS A 159 7.49 -7.53 -18.77
CA HIS A 159 8.26 -8.76 -18.77
C HIS A 159 7.31 -9.95 -18.94
N TYR A 160 7.58 -10.78 -19.94
CA TYR A 160 6.96 -12.09 -20.13
C TYR A 160 7.95 -13.16 -19.64
N PRO A 161 7.52 -14.38 -19.30
CA PRO A 161 8.40 -15.40 -18.73
C PRO A 161 9.66 -15.73 -19.53
N HIS A 162 9.67 -15.46 -20.84
CA HIS A 162 10.74 -15.86 -21.75
C HIS A 162 11.29 -14.70 -22.60
N HIS A 163 10.72 -13.49 -22.51
CA HIS A 163 11.18 -12.34 -23.28
C HIS A 163 10.73 -11.01 -22.67
N VAL A 164 11.36 -9.93 -23.11
CA VAL A 164 10.92 -8.57 -22.80
C VAL A 164 9.98 -8.08 -23.90
N GLN A 165 8.75 -7.70 -23.53
CA GLN A 165 7.77 -7.16 -24.46
C GLN A 165 7.81 -5.63 -24.46
N HIS A 166 8.51 -5.07 -25.45
CA HIS A 166 8.56 -3.62 -25.67
C HIS A 166 7.23 -3.08 -26.22
N GLY A 167 6.98 -1.78 -26.00
CA GLY A 167 5.81 -1.07 -26.53
C GLY A 167 4.50 -1.48 -25.86
N LEU A 168 4.58 -2.12 -24.69
CA LEU A 168 3.44 -2.56 -23.90
C LEU A 168 3.53 -1.90 -22.52
N PRO A 169 3.09 -0.63 -22.40
CA PRO A 169 3.17 0.10 -21.15
C PRO A 169 2.22 -0.50 -20.12
N THR A 170 2.64 -0.51 -18.86
CA THR A 170 1.82 -0.97 -17.73
C THR A 170 1.81 0.09 -16.63
N THR A 171 0.77 0.10 -15.80
CA THR A 171 0.52 1.19 -14.84
C THR A 171 0.41 0.67 -13.42
N VAL A 172 1.13 1.31 -12.50
CA VAL A 172 0.86 1.25 -11.06
C VAL A 172 0.06 2.50 -10.70
N TRP A 173 -1.09 2.30 -10.07
CA TRP A 173 -2.06 3.31 -9.71
C TRP A 173 -1.84 3.81 -8.28
N LEU A 174 -2.02 5.12 -8.08
CA LEU A 174 -2.30 5.71 -6.79
C LEU A 174 -3.81 5.79 -6.63
N THR A 175 -4.35 5.05 -5.66
CA THR A 175 -5.76 5.12 -5.25
C THR A 175 -5.88 5.57 -3.79
N ARG A 176 -7.09 5.98 -3.40
CA ARG A 176 -7.41 6.31 -2.01
C ARG A 176 -8.77 5.76 -1.60
N VAL A 177 -8.88 5.36 -0.34
CA VAL A 177 -10.09 4.85 0.28
C VAL A 177 -10.36 5.68 1.54
N GLY A 178 -11.57 6.22 1.67
CA GLY A 178 -11.94 7.05 2.82
C GLY A 178 -12.27 6.21 4.05
N LEU A 179 -11.91 6.72 5.24
CA LEU A 179 -12.29 6.15 6.54
C LEU A 179 -13.29 7.10 7.22
N PRO A 180 -14.60 6.89 7.01
CA PRO A 180 -15.61 7.84 7.48
C PRO A 180 -15.85 7.76 9.00
N ARG A 181 -15.56 6.61 9.64
CA ARG A 181 -15.78 6.45 11.08
C ARG A 181 -14.74 7.21 11.88
N ARG A 182 -15.24 8.05 12.78
CA ARG A 182 -14.44 8.70 13.84
C ARG A 182 -14.27 7.70 15.00
N GLY A 183 -13.18 6.93 14.94
CA GLY A 183 -12.81 5.94 15.94
C GLY A 183 -11.35 5.51 15.75
N ASN A 184 -10.77 4.80 16.72
CA ASN A 184 -9.38 4.37 16.61
C ASN A 184 -9.33 3.08 15.80
N ALA A 185 -9.01 3.20 14.52
CA ALA A 185 -8.73 2.03 13.69
C ALA A 185 -7.41 1.41 14.16
N HIS A 186 -7.38 0.09 14.30
CA HIS A 186 -6.21 -0.67 14.73
C HIS A 186 -5.80 -1.76 13.75
N ALA A 187 -6.61 -2.08 12.75
CA ALA A 187 -6.23 -3.01 11.70
C ALA A 187 -6.99 -2.75 10.39
N ILE A 188 -6.40 -3.15 9.27
CA ILE A 188 -7.06 -3.23 7.96
C ILE A 188 -6.90 -4.64 7.41
N ARG A 189 -7.96 -5.21 6.84
CA ARG A 189 -7.89 -6.44 6.07
C ARG A 189 -8.04 -6.15 4.58
N PHE A 190 -7.09 -6.64 3.79
CA PHE A 190 -7.15 -6.60 2.34
C PHE A 190 -8.22 -7.52 1.77
N PRO A 191 -8.67 -7.30 0.53
CA PRO A 191 -9.68 -8.15 -0.08
C PRO A 191 -9.12 -9.54 -0.39
N ARG A 192 -10.01 -10.49 -0.68
CA ARG A 192 -9.61 -11.82 -1.17
C ARG A 192 -9.72 -11.86 -2.68
N LEU A 193 -8.85 -11.09 -3.34
CA LEU A 193 -8.87 -10.88 -4.77
C LEU A 193 -7.44 -10.95 -5.34
N VAL A 194 -7.07 -12.13 -5.84
CA VAL A 194 -5.71 -12.41 -6.31
C VAL A 194 -5.26 -11.56 -7.50
N ALA A 195 -6.22 -10.95 -8.22
CA ALA A 195 -5.93 -10.03 -9.32
C ALA A 195 -5.44 -8.65 -8.84
N MET A 196 -5.52 -8.35 -7.54
CA MET A 196 -5.12 -7.06 -6.96
C MET A 196 -3.78 -7.20 -6.23
N HIS A 197 -2.87 -6.28 -6.53
CA HIS A 197 -1.51 -6.25 -6.01
C HIS A 197 -1.23 -4.91 -5.35
N ILE A 198 -0.73 -4.92 -4.11
CA ILE A 198 -0.35 -3.73 -3.36
C ILE A 198 1.18 -3.67 -3.24
N PHE A 199 1.73 -2.50 -3.54
CA PHE A 199 3.17 -2.20 -3.48
C PHE A 199 3.52 -1.22 -2.35
N ALA A 200 2.57 -0.43 -1.87
CA ALA A 200 2.76 0.44 -0.73
C ALA A 200 1.41 0.86 -0.12
N LEU A 201 1.43 1.16 1.19
CA LEU A 201 0.28 1.68 1.93
C LEU A 201 0.71 2.85 2.82
N THR A 202 -0.06 3.94 2.76
CA THR A 202 0.11 5.09 3.66
C THR A 202 -1.23 5.53 4.19
N LEU A 203 -1.32 5.78 5.49
CA LEU A 203 -2.50 6.37 6.12
C LEU A 203 -2.30 7.86 6.30
N LEU A 204 -3.39 8.61 6.18
CA LEU A 204 -3.46 10.02 6.51
C LEU A 204 -4.32 10.20 7.76
N THR A 205 -3.74 10.76 8.82
CA THR A 205 -4.48 11.09 10.04
C THR A 205 -5.41 12.26 9.79
N GLY A 206 -6.59 12.24 10.40
CA GLY A 206 -7.50 13.38 10.32
C GLY A 206 -6.91 14.63 10.95
N SER A 207 -7.06 15.77 10.26
CA SER A 207 -6.54 17.09 10.67
C SER A 207 -7.30 17.71 11.84
N ASP A 208 -7.69 16.94 12.87
CA ASP A 208 -8.38 17.45 14.06
C ASP A 208 -7.70 16.90 15.32
N GLY A 209 -6.71 17.65 15.83
CA GLY A 209 -6.03 17.26 17.08
C GLY A 209 -4.82 18.09 17.52
N GLN A 210 -4.29 19.02 16.71
CA GLN A 210 -3.31 20.00 17.22
C GLN A 210 -4.00 21.18 17.91
N SER A 211 -4.15 21.02 19.24
CA SER A 211 -4.22 22.06 20.27
C SER A 211 -5.44 23.01 20.31
N MET A 212 -6.45 22.62 21.09
CA MET A 212 -7.17 23.55 21.99
C MET A 212 -6.59 23.47 23.42
N ASN A 213 -5.26 23.51 23.57
CA ASN A 213 -4.61 23.85 24.84
C ASN A 213 -3.97 25.24 24.73
N GLY A 214 -4.82 26.24 24.46
CA GLY A 214 -4.52 27.65 24.68
C GLY A 214 -5.09 28.05 26.05
N THR A 215 -4.34 27.78 27.11
CA THR A 215 -4.67 28.11 28.49
C THR A 215 -5.05 29.59 28.62
N ALA A 216 -6.24 29.85 29.15
CA ALA A 216 -6.58 31.15 29.69
C ALA A 216 -5.64 31.50 30.86
N LYS A 217 -4.94 32.63 30.73
CA LYS A 217 -4.60 33.52 31.84
C LYS A 217 -4.27 34.91 31.31
#